data_AF-A0A973TE44-F1
#
_entry.id   AF-A0A973TE44-F1
#
_cell.length_a   1.000
_cell.length_b   1.000
_cell.length_c   1.000
_cell.angle_alpha   90.00
_cell.angle_beta   90.00
_cell.angle_gamma   90.00
#
_symmetry.space_group_name_H-M   'P 1'
#
loop_
_entity.id
_entity.type
_entity.pdbx_description
1 polymer ?
#
loop_
_entity_poly.entity_id
_entity_poly.type
_entity_poly.pdbx_seq_one_letter_code
_entity_poly.pdbx_strand_id
1 'polypeptide(L)'
;MSESKPRLGLSAAALRPALPVVAVLCVLLALALAWIGFREWQDAQRSQALQASRDLAVQGTAQALKKQTKQLQDRLASVPVQAALAQGNLDAAANAIRTGWAHVESVELLPPDLETTYAALPGVGYGKLAVAEAALAANAPVARIAR
;
A
#
# COMPACT_ATOMS: atom_id res chain seq x y z
N MET A 1 -18.65 -46.85 53.71
CA MET A 1 -18.98 -46.68 52.28
C MET A 1 -17.72 -46.24 51.56
N SER A 2 -16.92 -47.18 51.04
CA SER A 2 -15.76 -46.87 50.18
C SER A 2 -15.92 -47.63 48.87
N GLU A 3 -16.52 -46.96 47.90
CA GLU A 3 -16.65 -47.40 46.52
C GLU A 3 -15.25 -47.54 45.90
N SER A 4 -14.84 -48.78 45.65
CA SER A 4 -13.56 -49.09 45.01
C SER A 4 -13.67 -48.87 43.51
N LYS A 5 -13.08 -47.77 43.04
CA LYS A 5 -12.95 -47.39 41.63
C LYS A 5 -12.39 -48.55 40.81
N PRO A 6 -13.05 -49.02 39.72
CA PRO A 6 -12.54 -50.13 38.93
C PRO A 6 -11.29 -49.64 38.22
N ARG A 7 -10.13 -50.13 38.69
CA ARG A 7 -8.87 -49.94 37.97
C ARG A 7 -8.96 -50.85 36.74
N LEU A 8 -9.06 -50.22 35.57
CA LEU A 8 -8.90 -50.88 34.28
C LEU A 8 -7.51 -51.54 34.24
N GLY A 9 -7.42 -52.76 34.75
CA GLY A 9 -6.25 -53.60 34.68
C GLY A 9 -6.08 -54.10 33.26
N LEU A 10 -5.64 -53.23 32.36
CA LEU A 10 -5.17 -53.61 31.03
C LEU A 10 -3.87 -54.41 31.24
N SER A 11 -3.97 -55.73 31.18
CA SER A 11 -2.82 -56.61 31.32
C SER A 11 -1.82 -56.32 30.20
N ALA A 12 -0.54 -56.15 30.55
CA ALA A 12 0.55 -55.89 29.58
C ALA A 12 0.65 -56.99 28.48
N ALA A 13 0.11 -58.18 28.74
CA ALA A 13 0.01 -59.27 27.78
C ALA A 13 -1.06 -59.04 26.69
N ALA A 14 -2.19 -58.39 27.02
CA ALA A 14 -3.24 -58.06 26.04
C ALA A 14 -2.86 -56.87 25.13
N LEU A 15 -1.90 -56.03 25.56
CA LEU A 15 -1.41 -54.88 24.77
C LEU A 15 -0.36 -55.24 23.71
N ARG A 16 0.35 -56.37 23.87
CA ARG A 16 1.39 -56.83 22.92
C ARG A 16 0.93 -56.94 21.46
N PRO A 17 -0.27 -57.49 21.14
CA PRO A 17 -0.77 -57.50 19.77
C PRO A 17 -1.34 -56.14 19.31
N ALA A 18 -1.66 -55.22 20.23
CA ALA A 18 -2.18 -53.89 19.90
C ALA A 18 -1.07 -52.88 19.54
N LEU A 19 0.17 -53.10 20.02
CA LEU A 19 1.35 -52.28 19.70
C LEU A 19 1.58 -52.02 18.21
N PRO A 20 1.57 -53.02 17.30
CA PRO A 20 1.76 -52.75 15.87
C PRO A 20 0.62 -51.92 15.27
N VAL A 21 -0.63 -52.12 15.73
CA VAL A 21 -1.78 -51.33 15.28
C VAL A 21 -1.62 -49.87 15.70
N VAL A 22 -1.20 -49.63 16.96
CA VAL A 22 -0.91 -48.28 17.45
C VAL A 22 0.25 -47.66 16.68
N ALA A 23 1.31 -48.42 16.39
CA ALA A 23 2.44 -47.93 15.61
C ALA A 23 2.01 -47.51 14.20
N VAL A 24 1.20 -48.32 13.51
CA VAL A 24 0.63 -47.96 12.19
C VAL A 24 -0.24 -46.72 12.29
N LEU A 25 -1.09 -46.62 13.32
CA LEU A 25 -1.94 -45.45 13.52
C LEU A 25 -1.12 -44.18 13.79
N CYS A 26 -0.05 -44.28 14.57
CA CYS A 26 0.90 -43.18 14.80
C CYS A 26 1.59 -42.76 13.50
N VAL A 27 2.00 -43.70 12.65
CA VAL A 27 2.60 -43.39 11.34
C VAL A 27 1.59 -42.69 10.42
N LEU A 28 0.35 -43.16 10.37
CA LEU A 28 -0.71 -42.51 9.58
C LEU A 28 -0.98 -41.09 10.07
N LEU A 29 -1.04 -40.88 11.38
CA LEU A 29 -1.19 -39.54 11.95
C LEU A 29 0.02 -38.66 11.64
N ALA A 30 1.24 -39.18 11.75
CA ALA A 30 2.45 -38.43 11.42
C ALA A 30 2.47 -38.00 9.94
N LEU A 31 2.07 -38.88 9.03
CA LEU A 31 1.95 -38.56 7.61
C LEU A 31 0.84 -37.53 7.35
N ALA A 32 -0.31 -37.66 8.00
CA ALA A 32 -1.41 -36.70 7.86
C ALA A 32 -1.00 -35.30 8.35
N LEU A 33 -0.35 -35.22 9.52
CA LEU A 33 0.15 -33.96 10.06
C LEU A 33 1.24 -33.33 9.19
N ALA A 34 2.19 -34.15 8.69
CA ALA A 34 3.22 -33.67 7.78
C ALA A 34 2.62 -33.10 6.48
N TRP A 35 1.59 -33.76 5.93
CA TRP A 35 0.90 -33.30 4.73
C TRP A 35 0.16 -31.98 4.94
N ILE A 36 -0.53 -31.82 6.08
CA ILE A 36 -1.24 -30.58 6.42
C ILE A 36 -0.25 -29.43 6.59
N GLY A 37 0.80 -29.62 7.38
CA GLY A 37 1.83 -28.59 7.58
C GLY A 37 2.54 -28.19 6.29
N PHE A 38 2.78 -29.14 5.39
CA PHE A 38 3.37 -28.85 4.09
C PHE A 38 2.43 -28.03 3.18
N ARG A 39 1.12 -28.32 3.20
CA ARG A 39 0.12 -27.51 2.47
C ARG A 39 0.00 -26.11 3.03
N GLU A 40 -0.11 -25.98 4.35
CA GLU A 40 -0.16 -24.67 5.03
C GLU A 40 1.08 -23.84 4.73
N TRP A 41 2.26 -24.45 4.73
CA TRP A 41 3.51 -23.77 4.37
C TRP A 41 3.50 -23.27 2.92
N GLN A 42 3.04 -24.08 1.96
CA GLN A 42 2.91 -23.64 0.57
C GLN A 42 1.94 -22.47 0.39
N ASP A 43 0.79 -22.52 1.07
CA ASP A 43 -0.22 -21.48 0.99
C ASP A 43 0.28 -20.18 1.65
N ALA A 44 1.01 -20.29 2.77
CA ALA A 44 1.68 -19.15 3.40
C ALA A 44 2.74 -18.52 2.49
N GLN A 45 3.52 -19.32 1.75
CA GLN A 45 4.50 -18.79 0.77
C GLN A 45 3.82 -18.00 -0.35
N ARG A 46 2.69 -18.50 -0.86
CA ARG A 46 1.93 -17.81 -1.93
C ARG A 46 1.33 -16.48 -1.44
N SER A 47 0.75 -16.47 -0.25
CA SER A 47 0.17 -15.24 0.32
C SER A 47 1.24 -14.20 0.63
N GLN A 48 2.39 -14.62 1.18
CA GLN A 48 3.54 -13.75 1.41
C GLN A 48 4.08 -13.15 0.11
N ALA A 49 4.20 -13.95 -0.96
CA ALA A 49 4.66 -13.45 -2.26
C ALA A 49 3.70 -12.39 -2.85
N LEU A 50 2.39 -12.61 -2.74
CA LEU A 50 1.38 -11.64 -3.17
C LEU A 50 1.43 -10.35 -2.33
N GLN A 51 1.57 -10.48 -1.02
CA GLN A 51 1.70 -9.34 -0.12
C GLN A 51 2.96 -8.53 -0.43
N ALA A 52 4.11 -9.19 -0.62
CA ALA A 52 5.35 -8.54 -0.99
C ALA A 52 5.23 -7.81 -2.34
N SER A 53 4.60 -8.41 -3.34
CA SER A 53 4.36 -7.77 -4.64
C SER A 53 3.48 -6.51 -4.50
N ARG A 54 2.42 -6.59 -3.71
CA ARG A 54 1.55 -5.45 -3.40
C ARG A 54 2.33 -4.34 -2.70
N ASP A 55 3.10 -4.69 -1.69
CA ASP A 55 3.88 -3.73 -0.90
C ASP A 55 4.94 -3.04 -1.77
N LEU A 56 5.61 -3.77 -2.66
CA LEU A 56 6.54 -3.21 -3.64
C LEU A 56 5.83 -2.24 -4.60
N ALA A 57 4.64 -2.56 -5.09
CA ALA A 57 3.88 -1.66 -5.95
C ALA A 57 3.46 -0.38 -5.22
N VAL A 58 3.00 -0.49 -3.97
CA VAL A 58 2.63 0.66 -3.14
C VAL A 58 3.85 1.52 -2.83
N GLN A 59 4.95 0.91 -2.40
CA GLN A 59 6.20 1.61 -2.08
C GLN A 59 6.79 2.29 -3.32
N GLY A 60 6.83 1.59 -4.45
CA GLY A 60 7.31 2.15 -5.72
C GLY A 60 6.48 3.35 -6.16
N THR A 61 5.14 3.25 -6.07
CA THR A 61 4.23 4.35 -6.40
C THR A 61 4.41 5.53 -5.45
N ALA A 62 4.49 5.28 -4.13
CA ALA A 62 4.70 6.31 -3.14
C ALA A 62 6.05 7.03 -3.32
N GLN A 63 7.11 6.28 -3.64
CA GLN A 63 8.43 6.84 -3.91
C GLN A 63 8.46 7.66 -5.21
N ALA A 64 7.81 7.17 -6.27
CA ALA A 64 7.65 7.91 -7.51
C ALA A 64 6.90 9.23 -7.26
N LEU A 65 5.79 9.18 -6.52
CA LEU A 65 5.01 10.36 -6.16
C LEU A 65 5.84 11.36 -5.35
N LYS A 66 6.55 10.88 -4.32
CA LYS A 66 7.44 11.71 -3.50
C LYS A 66 8.52 12.38 -4.34
N LYS A 67 9.08 11.68 -5.34
CA LYS A 67 10.08 12.23 -6.27
C LYS A 67 9.48 13.35 -7.12
N GLN A 68 8.27 13.15 -7.65
CA GLN A 68 7.56 14.18 -8.44
C GLN A 68 7.20 15.41 -7.59
N THR A 69 6.69 15.21 -6.37
CA THR A 69 6.38 16.31 -5.42
C THR A 69 7.63 17.10 -5.07
N LYS A 70 8.76 16.42 -4.82
CA LYS A 70 10.04 17.09 -4.56
C LYS A 70 10.54 17.85 -5.79
N GLN A 71 10.45 17.25 -6.99
CA GLN A 71 10.82 17.91 -8.24
C GLN A 71 9.97 19.17 -8.49
N LEU A 72 8.67 19.14 -8.17
CA LEU A 72 7.81 20.33 -8.22
C LEU A 72 8.32 21.41 -7.25
N GLN A 73 8.63 21.04 -6.01
CA GLN A 73 9.16 21.98 -5.01
C GLN A 73 10.46 22.65 -5.49
N ASP A 74 11.40 21.86 -6.00
CA ASP A 74 12.69 22.35 -6.49
C ASP A 74 12.51 23.26 -7.72
N ARG A 75 11.56 22.94 -8.61
CA ARG A 75 11.21 23.77 -9.77
C ARG A 75 10.51 25.07 -9.37
N LEU A 76 9.61 25.04 -8.39
CA LEU A 76 8.97 26.24 -7.86
C LEU A 76 10.00 27.20 -7.26
N ALA A 77 11.04 26.68 -6.62
CA ALA A 77 12.15 27.47 -6.09
C ALA A 77 13.14 27.95 -7.18
N SER A 78 12.97 27.56 -8.44
CA SER A 78 13.90 27.92 -9.51
C SER A 78 13.78 29.40 -9.91
N VAL A 79 14.92 30.00 -10.25
CA VAL A 79 15.03 31.40 -10.70
C VAL A 79 14.04 31.76 -11.83
N PRO A 80 13.88 30.98 -12.92
CA PRO A 80 12.96 31.35 -13.99
C PRO A 80 11.50 31.40 -13.55
N VAL A 81 11.10 30.50 -12.64
CA VAL A 81 9.74 30.48 -12.09
C VAL A 81 9.52 31.67 -11.16
N GLN A 82 10.44 31.93 -10.24
CA GLN A 82 10.35 33.07 -9.32
C GLN A 82 10.36 34.42 -10.06
N ALA A 83 11.14 34.55 -11.14
CA ALA A 83 11.16 35.75 -11.97
C ALA A 83 9.82 35.99 -12.69
N ALA A 84 9.21 34.93 -13.24
CA ALA A 84 7.90 35.03 -13.87
C ALA A 84 6.79 35.35 -12.84
N LEU A 85 6.85 34.75 -11.65
CA LEU A 85 5.93 35.03 -10.55
C LEU A 85 6.05 36.48 -10.05
N ALA A 86 7.27 37.02 -9.94
CA ALA A 86 7.51 38.41 -9.54
C ALA A 86 6.94 39.42 -10.55
N GLN A 87 6.81 39.03 -11.82
CA GLN A 87 6.20 39.83 -12.88
C GLN A 87 4.67 39.64 -12.96
N GLY A 88 4.08 38.79 -12.11
CA GLY A 88 2.66 38.43 -12.15
C GLY A 88 2.28 37.57 -13.35
N ASN A 89 3.25 37.01 -14.08
CA ASN A 89 3.02 36.25 -15.30
C ASN A 89 2.91 34.75 -14.98
N LEU A 90 1.68 34.32 -14.66
CA LEU A 90 1.38 32.93 -14.28
C LEU A 90 1.61 31.94 -15.45
N ASP A 91 1.32 32.34 -16.69
CA ASP A 91 1.52 31.50 -17.87
C ASP A 91 3.00 31.24 -18.15
N ALA A 92 3.84 32.26 -18.00
CA ALA A 92 5.29 32.12 -18.14
C ALA A 92 5.87 31.22 -17.03
N ALA A 93 5.37 31.35 -15.79
CA ALA A 93 5.75 30.48 -14.70
C ALA A 93 5.33 29.02 -14.96
N ALA A 94 4.13 28.78 -15.48
CA ALA A 94 3.63 27.44 -15.83
C ALA A 94 4.51 26.78 -16.89
N ASN A 95 4.86 27.54 -17.94
CA ASN A 95 5.75 27.07 -19.01
C ASN A 95 7.16 26.77 -18.48
N ALA A 96 7.69 27.61 -17.59
CA ALA A 96 8.98 27.37 -16.96
C ALA A 96 8.99 26.09 -16.11
N ILE A 97 7.91 25.81 -15.36
CA ILE A 97 7.77 24.56 -14.61
C ILE A 97 7.70 23.36 -15.56
N ARG A 98 6.91 23.45 -16.65
CA ARG A 98 6.73 22.36 -17.63
C ARG A 98 8.02 22.04 -18.40
N THR A 99 8.85 23.04 -18.67
CA THR A 99 10.04 22.89 -19.51
C THR A 99 11.01 21.85 -18.93
N GLY A 100 11.30 20.80 -19.71
CA GLY A 100 12.18 19.72 -19.28
C GLY A 100 11.58 18.77 -18.24
N TRP A 101 10.26 18.82 -18.01
CA TRP A 101 9.56 17.85 -17.17
C TRP A 101 8.86 16.80 -18.06
N ALA A 102 9.48 15.63 -18.16
CA ALA A 102 8.95 14.53 -18.96
C ALA A 102 7.62 14.02 -18.39
N HIS A 103 6.70 13.63 -19.29
CA HIS A 103 5.39 13.03 -18.98
C HIS A 103 4.40 13.93 -18.24
N VAL A 104 4.63 15.24 -18.18
CA VAL A 104 3.62 16.19 -17.68
C VAL A 104 2.64 16.54 -18.79
N GLU A 105 1.37 16.23 -18.57
CA GLU A 105 0.28 16.54 -19.50
C GLU A 105 -0.10 18.03 -19.47
N SER A 106 -0.28 18.57 -18.27
CA SER A 106 -0.67 19.97 -18.03
C SER A 106 0.01 20.55 -16.80
N VAL A 107 0.42 21.80 -16.89
CA VAL A 107 0.81 22.64 -15.74
C VAL A 107 -0.04 23.88 -15.79
N GLU A 108 -0.65 24.23 -14.67
CA GLU A 108 -1.48 25.41 -14.53
C GLU A 108 -1.16 26.06 -13.18
N LEU A 109 -1.05 27.38 -13.17
CA LEU A 109 -0.93 28.15 -11.95
C LEU A 109 -2.25 28.83 -11.68
N LEU A 110 -2.78 28.60 -10.48
CA LEU A 110 -4.01 29.19 -10.02
C LEU A 110 -3.69 30.39 -9.11
N PRO A 111 -4.49 31.46 -9.16
CA PRO A 111 -4.40 32.53 -8.18
C PRO A 111 -4.84 32.03 -6.79
N PRO A 112 -4.32 32.61 -5.71
CA PRO A 112 -4.53 32.09 -4.35
C PRO A 112 -5.98 32.22 -3.84
N ASP A 113 -6.78 33.12 -4.42
CA ASP A 113 -8.20 33.30 -4.08
C ASP A 113 -9.11 32.19 -4.64
N LEU A 114 -8.66 31.48 -5.69
CA LEU A 114 -9.39 30.42 -6.39
C LEU A 114 -10.81 30.81 -6.88
N GLU A 115 -11.22 32.08 -6.87
CA GLU A 115 -12.61 32.49 -7.15
C GLU A 115 -13.05 32.04 -8.53
N THR A 116 -12.18 32.24 -9.52
CA THR A 116 -12.41 31.83 -10.92
C THR A 116 -12.55 30.31 -11.06
N THR A 117 -11.85 29.55 -10.22
CA THR A 117 -11.91 28.08 -10.23
C THR A 117 -13.20 27.58 -9.59
N TYR A 118 -13.64 28.20 -8.49
CA TYR A 118 -14.95 27.93 -7.89
C TYR A 118 -16.10 28.28 -8.85
N ALA A 119 -16.03 29.43 -9.51
CA ALA A 119 -17.06 29.86 -10.47
C ALA A 119 -17.16 28.94 -11.69
N ALA A 120 -16.07 28.28 -12.07
CA ALA A 120 -16.03 27.35 -13.21
C ALA A 120 -16.48 25.91 -12.86
N LEU A 121 -16.92 25.64 -11.62
CA LEU A 121 -17.49 24.35 -11.25
C LEU A 121 -18.86 24.14 -11.93
N PRO A 122 -19.18 22.89 -12.34
CA PRO A 122 -18.41 21.66 -12.14
C PRO A 122 -17.32 21.40 -13.20
N GLY A 123 -17.18 22.27 -14.22
CA GLY A 123 -16.36 22.03 -15.40
C GLY A 123 -14.87 21.78 -15.14
N VAL A 124 -14.30 22.40 -14.09
CA VAL A 124 -12.89 22.23 -13.68
C VAL A 124 -12.62 21.00 -12.79
N GLY A 125 -13.68 20.34 -12.30
CA GLY A 125 -13.60 19.16 -11.45
C GLY A 125 -13.27 19.43 -9.98
N TYR A 126 -14.03 18.81 -9.07
CA TYR A 126 -13.87 18.97 -7.62
C TYR A 126 -12.51 18.46 -7.10
N GLY A 127 -11.93 17.45 -7.73
CA GLY A 127 -10.65 16.88 -7.31
C GLY A 127 -9.48 17.86 -7.48
N LYS A 128 -9.45 18.60 -8.59
CA LYS A 128 -8.44 19.62 -8.87
C LYS A 128 -8.49 20.74 -7.83
N LEU A 129 -9.69 21.25 -7.56
CA LEU A 129 -9.92 22.29 -6.57
C LEU A 129 -9.52 21.83 -5.16
N ALA A 130 -9.92 20.62 -4.74
CA ALA A 130 -9.56 20.09 -3.42
C ALA A 130 -8.04 19.98 -3.23
N VAL A 131 -7.28 19.62 -4.28
CA VAL A 131 -5.81 19.59 -4.22
C VAL A 131 -5.22 20.98 -4.06
N ALA A 132 -5.75 21.97 -4.79
CA ALA A 132 -5.31 23.35 -4.69
C ALA A 132 -5.56 23.91 -3.28
N GLU A 133 -6.76 23.72 -2.72
CA GLU A 133 -7.08 24.09 -1.34
C GLU A 133 -6.15 23.43 -0.32
N ALA A 134 -5.86 22.15 -0.50
CA ALA A 134 -4.97 21.42 0.41
C ALA A 134 -3.53 21.91 0.33
N ALA A 135 -3.05 22.27 -0.86
CA ALA A 135 -1.73 22.86 -1.04
C ALA A 135 -1.64 24.25 -0.37
N LEU A 136 -2.68 25.07 -0.49
CA LEU A 136 -2.78 26.36 0.20
C LEU A 136 -2.79 26.17 1.72
N ALA A 137 -3.61 25.26 2.25
CA ALA A 137 -3.71 24.98 3.69
C ALA A 137 -2.42 24.42 4.29
N ALA A 138 -1.71 23.56 3.55
CA ALA A 138 -0.43 22.97 3.98
C ALA A 138 0.77 23.90 3.72
N ASN A 139 0.60 24.95 2.92
CA ASN A 139 1.67 25.79 2.37
C ASN A 139 2.83 24.96 1.78
N ALA A 140 2.48 23.87 1.09
CA ALA A 140 3.44 22.90 0.57
C ALA A 140 2.87 22.17 -0.66
N PRO A 141 3.72 21.64 -1.55
CA PRO A 141 3.27 20.79 -2.65
C PRO A 141 2.54 19.54 -2.14
N VAL A 142 1.28 19.37 -2.55
CA VAL A 142 0.43 18.22 -2.21
C VAL A 142 0.08 17.45 -3.48
N ALA A 143 0.06 16.13 -3.40
CA ALA A 143 -0.40 15.26 -4.47
C ALA A 143 -1.61 14.45 -4.04
N ARG A 144 -2.61 14.32 -4.93
CA ARG A 144 -3.76 13.42 -4.75
C ARG A 144 -4.12 12.74 -6.07
N ILE A 145 -4.85 11.65 -5.94
CA ILE A 145 -5.49 10.97 -7.07
C ILE A 145 -6.90 11.56 -7.19
N ALA A 146 -7.21 12.12 -8.36
CA ALA A 146 -8.54 12.59 -8.73
C ALA A 146 -9.07 11.75 -9.90
N ARG A 147 -10.39 11.71 -10.05
CA ARG A 147 -11.10 10.98 -11.11
C ARG A 147 -11.55 11.93 -12.22
#